data_AF-D5EIV0-F1
#
_entry.id   AF-D5EIV0-F1
#
_cell.length_a   1.000
_cell.length_b   1.000
_cell.length_c   1.000
_cell.angle_alpha   90.00
_cell.angle_beta   90.00
_cell.angle_gamma   90.00
#
_symmetry.space_group_name_H-M   'P 1'
#
loop_
_entity.id
_entity.type
_entity.pdbx_description
1 polymer ?
#
loop_
_entity_poly.entity_id
_entity_poly.type
_entity_poly.pdbx_seq_one_letter_code
_entity_poly.pdbx_strand_id
1 'polypeptide(L)'
;MPSSSRPTLSAQEIRLASRSGFDLPKPMRIFFLMVGLIGVGLIVMESLSPSRSEMIQLDKLIHFFGYAALSFTFSLTFKPRLLAIALILTLAGSIGIEFLQKLTGRSFDTHDMVANALGILAGTSIGVTGRWFWSIISKQLAEGQAYKRLRVYGKGALIAREGQAVHHLKIVKSGKVEVTRKSWNQPMEFGEGSIIGLMAAIKGEAQMSDIRALDNTVLYEMELDELYKDVGGQDAPVGLVINNMADVIIDLSDKLQKEMST
;
A
#
# COMPACT_ATOMS: atom_id res chain seq x y z
N MET A 1 -23.21 21.72 19.18
CA MET A 1 -22.32 21.76 17.99
C MET A 1 -21.47 20.51 18.02
N PRO A 2 -21.49 19.64 16.99
CA PRO A 2 -20.55 18.52 16.95
C PRO A 2 -19.14 19.09 16.77
N SER A 3 -18.25 18.76 17.70
CA SER A 3 -16.83 19.11 17.68
C SER A 3 -16.23 18.68 16.34
N SER A 4 -15.81 19.65 15.53
CA SER A 4 -15.28 19.50 14.17
C SER A 4 -13.83 18.98 14.12
N SER A 5 -13.33 18.38 15.20
CA SER A 5 -12.00 17.80 15.23
C SER A 5 -12.01 16.46 14.49
N ARG A 6 -11.22 16.37 13.40
CA ARG A 6 -10.98 15.09 12.74
C ARG A 6 -10.44 14.10 13.77
N PRO A 7 -10.94 12.84 13.80
CA PRO A 7 -10.42 11.84 14.73
C PRO A 7 -8.94 11.60 14.46
N THR A 8 -8.11 11.55 15.50
CA THR A 8 -6.67 11.35 15.34
C THR A 8 -6.38 9.93 14.87
N LEU A 9 -5.62 9.78 13.78
CA LEU A 9 -5.10 8.51 13.30
C LEU A 9 -3.69 8.28 13.85
N SER A 10 -3.39 7.07 14.29
CA SER A 10 -2.04 6.66 14.67
C SER A 10 -1.16 6.45 13.43
N ALA A 11 0.16 6.56 13.57
CA ALA A 11 1.08 6.29 12.48
C ALA A 11 0.98 4.84 11.95
N GLN A 12 0.61 3.89 12.81
CA GLN A 12 0.39 2.49 12.44
C GLN A 12 -0.88 2.34 11.59
N GLU A 13 -1.97 3.03 11.95
CA GLU A 13 -3.24 2.99 11.20
C GLU A 13 -3.07 3.53 9.77
N ILE A 14 -2.34 4.63 9.61
CA ILE A 14 -2.03 5.22 8.29
C ILE A 14 -1.16 4.24 7.48
N ARG A 15 -0.23 3.55 8.13
CA ARG A 15 0.64 2.57 7.47
C ARG A 15 -0.11 1.31 7.05
N LEU A 16 -1.06 0.83 7.86
CA LEU A 16 -1.93 -0.30 7.53
C LEU A 16 -2.87 0.04 6.36
N ALA A 17 -3.38 1.28 6.29
CA ALA A 17 -4.12 1.75 5.13
C ALA A 17 -3.24 1.81 3.86
N SER A 18 -1.94 2.04 4.01
CA SER A 18 -0.98 2.05 2.90
C SER A 18 -0.55 0.63 2.50
N ARG A 19 -1.16 0.08 1.44
CA ARG A 19 -0.82 -1.23 0.84
C ARG A 19 0.67 -1.43 0.47
N SER A 20 1.43 -0.37 0.20
CA SER A 20 2.85 -0.44 -0.19
C SER A 20 3.84 0.09 0.85
N GLY A 21 3.38 0.41 2.07
CA GLY A 21 4.22 1.00 3.12
C GLY A 21 4.89 2.33 2.73
N PHE A 22 4.17 3.20 2.00
CA PHE A 22 4.63 4.51 1.48
C PHE A 22 5.79 4.44 0.48
N ASP A 23 5.98 3.27 -0.14
CA ASP A 23 6.95 3.05 -1.21
C ASP A 23 6.23 2.74 -2.54
N LEU A 24 7.00 2.63 -3.62
CA LEU A 24 6.49 2.24 -4.93
C LEU A 24 5.84 0.84 -4.87
N PRO A 25 4.62 0.67 -5.43
CA PRO A 25 3.95 -0.63 -5.47
C PRO A 25 4.79 -1.71 -6.17
N LYS A 26 4.69 -2.97 -5.70
CA LYS A 26 5.38 -4.12 -6.31
C LYS A 26 5.22 -4.21 -7.84
N PRO A 27 4.02 -4.11 -8.44
CA PRO A 27 3.88 -4.23 -9.90
C PRO A 27 4.64 -3.13 -10.65
N MET A 28 4.66 -1.91 -10.12
CA MET A 28 5.40 -0.79 -10.71
C MET A 28 6.91 -1.01 -10.64
N ARG A 29 7.41 -1.56 -9.52
CA ARG A 29 8.82 -1.93 -9.38
C ARG A 29 9.22 -3.06 -10.34
N ILE A 30 8.34 -4.04 -10.55
CA ILE A 30 8.56 -5.11 -11.55
C ILE A 30 8.60 -4.53 -12.97
N PHE A 31 7.68 -3.63 -13.30
CA PHE A 31 7.68 -2.94 -14.58
C PHE A 31 9.02 -2.22 -14.83
N PHE A 32 9.50 -1.41 -13.87
CA PHE A 32 10.79 -0.74 -14.00
C PHE A 32 11.97 -1.70 -14.02
N LEU A 33 11.90 -2.86 -13.34
CA LEU A 33 12.93 -3.89 -13.46
C LEU A 33 13.03 -4.39 -14.91
N MET A 34 11.90 -4.67 -15.56
CA MET A 34 11.88 -5.12 -16.96
C MET A 34 12.43 -4.04 -17.89
N VAL A 35 12.01 -2.79 -17.72
CA VAL A 35 12.54 -1.65 -18.48
C VAL A 35 14.06 -1.50 -18.26
N GLY A 36 14.52 -1.64 -17.02
CA GLY A 36 15.94 -1.56 -16.67
C GLY A 36 16.77 -2.68 -17.32
N LEU A 37 16.28 -3.93 -17.31
CA LEU A 37 16.95 -5.06 -17.97
C LEU A 37 17.07 -4.86 -19.48
N ILE A 38 15.99 -4.37 -20.12
CA ILE A 38 16.02 -4.00 -21.54
C ILE A 38 17.04 -2.87 -21.76
N GLY A 39 17.03 -1.85 -20.91
CA GLY A 39 17.97 -0.73 -20.97
C GLY A 39 19.44 -1.16 -20.86
N VAL A 40 19.77 -2.11 -19.98
CA VAL A 40 21.12 -2.70 -19.90
C VAL A 40 21.50 -3.33 -21.25
N GLY A 41 20.61 -4.14 -21.83
CA GLY A 41 20.86 -4.77 -23.13
C GLY A 41 21.11 -3.75 -24.24
N LEU A 42 20.29 -2.70 -24.30
CA LEU A 42 20.42 -1.63 -25.29
C LEU A 42 21.75 -0.87 -25.14
N ILE A 43 22.16 -0.52 -23.93
CA ILE A 43 23.44 0.16 -23.67
C ILE A 43 24.61 -0.74 -24.08
N VAL A 44 24.62 -2.02 -23.71
CA VAL A 44 25.69 -2.94 -24.09
C VAL A 44 25.78 -3.08 -25.62
N MET A 45 24.65 -3.21 -26.31
CA MET A 45 24.60 -3.31 -27.76
C MET A 45 25.10 -2.03 -28.45
N GLU A 46 24.68 -0.87 -27.96
CA GLU A 46 25.07 0.44 -28.48
C GLU A 46 26.57 0.68 -28.27
N SER A 47 27.06 0.45 -27.05
CA SER A 47 28.43 0.77 -26.67
C SER A 47 29.46 -0.16 -27.33
N LEU A 48 29.08 -1.38 -27.72
CA LEU A 48 29.93 -2.32 -28.47
C LEU A 48 29.74 -2.23 -29.99
N SER A 49 28.79 -1.43 -30.48
CA SER A 49 28.61 -1.24 -31.91
C SER A 49 29.80 -0.46 -32.50
N PRO A 50 30.35 -0.86 -33.66
CA PRO A 50 31.38 -0.08 -34.35
C PRO A 50 30.90 1.36 -34.59
N SER A 51 31.76 2.33 -34.32
CA SER A 51 31.42 3.75 -34.34
C SER A 51 30.75 4.17 -35.66
N ARG A 52 29.51 4.68 -35.60
CA ARG A 52 28.77 5.24 -36.75
C ARG A 52 28.70 6.77 -36.75
N SER A 53 29.03 7.41 -35.63
CA SER A 53 28.83 8.85 -35.43
C SER A 53 30.09 9.62 -35.79
N GLU A 54 30.04 10.42 -36.86
CA GLU A 54 31.06 11.43 -37.17
C GLU A 54 31.03 12.61 -36.18
N MET A 55 30.05 12.66 -35.26
CA MET A 55 29.86 13.74 -34.28
C MET A 55 30.20 13.30 -32.84
N ILE A 56 31.40 13.65 -32.38
CA ILE A 56 31.95 13.34 -31.05
C ILE A 56 31.03 13.81 -29.90
N GLN A 57 30.32 14.94 -30.05
CA GLN A 57 29.47 15.46 -28.99
C GLN A 57 28.17 14.67 -28.81
N LEU A 58 27.59 14.15 -29.90
CA LEU A 58 26.35 13.39 -29.84
C LEU A 58 26.56 12.05 -29.13
N ASP A 59 27.70 11.41 -29.37
CA ASP A 59 28.12 10.17 -28.71
C ASP A 59 28.12 10.32 -27.17
N LYS A 60 28.74 11.40 -26.67
CA LYS A 60 28.79 11.71 -25.23
C LYS A 60 27.43 11.98 -24.61
N LEU A 61 26.52 12.61 -25.36
CA LEU A 61 25.15 12.81 -24.90
C LEU A 61 24.38 11.49 -24.82
N ILE A 62 24.57 10.58 -25.78
CA ILE A 62 23.96 9.24 -25.75
C ILE A 62 24.43 8.48 -24.51
N HIS A 63 25.75 8.48 -24.25
CA HIS A 63 26.34 7.91 -23.03
C HIS A 63 25.72 8.52 -21.76
N PHE A 64 25.72 9.84 -21.64
CA PHE A 64 25.13 10.52 -20.50
C PHE A 64 23.65 10.16 -20.28
N PHE A 65 22.82 10.29 -21.31
CA PHE A 65 21.37 10.07 -21.19
C PHE A 65 21.01 8.59 -21.04
N GLY A 66 21.75 7.68 -21.67
CA GLY A 66 21.54 6.23 -21.52
C GLY A 66 21.78 5.80 -20.08
N TYR A 67 22.92 6.17 -19.50
CA TYR A 67 23.23 5.85 -18.11
C TYR A 67 22.38 6.63 -17.10
N ALA A 68 21.94 7.85 -17.42
CA ALA A 68 20.94 8.57 -16.63
C ALA A 68 19.59 7.86 -16.61
N ALA A 69 19.07 7.44 -17.76
CA ALA A 69 17.80 6.71 -17.84
C ALA A 69 17.88 5.35 -17.11
N LEU A 70 19.00 4.64 -17.25
CA LEU A 70 19.20 3.36 -16.57
C LEU A 70 19.25 3.50 -15.04
N SER A 71 20.08 4.41 -14.54
CA SER A 71 20.21 4.65 -13.09
C SER A 71 18.92 5.20 -12.47
N PHE A 72 18.21 6.09 -13.17
CA PHE A 72 16.88 6.55 -12.80
C PHE A 72 15.91 5.36 -12.63
N THR A 73 15.88 4.46 -13.60
CA THR A 73 15.02 3.26 -13.58
C THR A 73 15.37 2.34 -12.41
N PHE A 74 16.65 2.16 -12.12
CA PHE A 74 17.12 1.39 -10.95
C PHE A 74 16.71 2.03 -9.63
N SER A 75 16.73 3.36 -9.51
CA SER A 75 16.25 4.07 -8.31
C SER A 75 14.75 3.84 -8.03
N LEU A 76 13.94 3.67 -9.09
CA LEU A 76 12.53 3.31 -8.96
C LEU A 76 12.30 1.81 -8.69
N THR A 77 13.29 0.98 -8.96
CA THR A 77 13.19 -0.48 -8.87
C THR A 77 13.69 -1.03 -7.53
N PHE A 78 14.93 -0.70 -7.16
CA PHE A 78 15.65 -1.38 -6.08
C PHE A 78 15.49 -0.70 -4.72
N LYS A 79 15.56 -1.47 -3.64
CA LYS A 79 15.67 -0.92 -2.27
C LYS A 79 17.06 -0.31 -2.08
N PRO A 80 17.28 0.63 -1.14
CA PRO A 80 18.55 1.38 -1.02
C PRO A 80 19.83 0.52 -1.06
N ARG A 81 19.86 -0.62 -0.34
CA ARG A 81 20.99 -1.55 -0.37
C ARG A 81 21.24 -2.16 -1.75
N LEU A 82 20.18 -2.64 -2.41
CA LEU A 82 20.28 -3.23 -3.76
C LEU A 82 20.54 -2.17 -4.82
N LEU A 83 20.04 -0.95 -4.62
CA LEU A 83 20.34 0.18 -5.50
C LEU A 83 21.84 0.50 -5.45
N ALA A 84 22.43 0.60 -4.26
CA ALA A 84 23.88 0.84 -4.14
C ALA A 84 24.69 -0.22 -4.89
N ILE A 85 24.36 -1.51 -4.73
CA ILE A 85 25.00 -2.60 -5.47
C ILE A 85 24.79 -2.44 -6.97
N ALA A 86 23.56 -2.18 -7.42
CA ALA A 86 23.26 -2.00 -8.84
C ALA A 86 24.01 -0.82 -9.46
N LEU A 87 24.15 0.31 -8.75
CA LEU A 87 24.90 1.47 -9.21
C LEU A 87 26.41 1.19 -9.28
N ILE A 88 26.97 0.48 -8.29
CA ILE A 88 28.37 0.04 -8.32
C ILE A 88 28.61 -0.88 -9.52
N LEU A 89 27.73 -1.86 -9.75
CA LEU A 89 27.83 -2.76 -10.90
C LEU A 89 27.66 -2.03 -12.23
N THR A 90 26.77 -1.02 -12.29
CA THR A 90 26.57 -0.20 -13.49
C THR A 90 27.82 0.63 -13.80
N LEU A 91 28.41 1.25 -12.78
CA LEU A 91 29.64 2.02 -12.93
C LEU A 91 30.81 1.11 -13.34
N ALA A 92 31.03 0.01 -12.63
CA ALA A 92 32.07 -0.97 -12.96
C ALA A 92 31.87 -1.57 -14.36
N GLY A 93 30.62 -1.88 -14.73
CA GLY A 93 30.25 -2.37 -16.06
C GLY A 93 30.52 -1.33 -17.15
N SER A 94 30.21 -0.06 -16.91
CA SER A 94 30.50 1.04 -17.86
C SER A 94 32.01 1.18 -18.13
N ILE A 95 32.83 1.05 -17.08
CA ILE A 95 34.29 1.07 -17.20
C ILE A 95 34.76 -0.18 -17.96
N GLY A 96 34.21 -1.35 -17.65
CA GLY A 96 34.55 -2.61 -18.32
C GLY A 96 34.23 -2.60 -19.81
N ILE A 97 33.12 -1.98 -20.22
CA ILE A 97 32.73 -1.85 -21.63
C ILE A 97 33.77 -1.06 -22.44
N GLU A 98 34.34 0.01 -21.90
CA GLU A 98 35.43 0.76 -22.56
C GLU A 98 36.65 -0.10 -22.85
N PHE A 99 36.99 -1.04 -21.95
CA PHE A 99 38.05 -2.00 -22.21
C PHE A 99 37.68 -3.00 -23.31
N LEU A 100 36.43 -3.46 -23.33
CA LEU A 100 35.92 -4.39 -24.34
C LEU A 100 35.81 -3.73 -25.73
N GLN A 101 35.54 -2.43 -25.80
CA GLN A 101 35.49 -1.69 -27.06
C GLN A 101 36.77 -1.79 -27.89
N LYS A 102 37.94 -1.92 -27.23
CA LYS A 102 39.23 -2.17 -27.91
C LYS A 102 39.22 -3.42 -28.80
N LEU A 103 38.39 -4.41 -28.46
CA LEU A 103 38.24 -5.65 -29.21
C LEU A 103 37.25 -5.52 -30.39
N THR A 104 36.47 -4.45 -30.43
CA THR A 104 35.40 -4.20 -31.42
C THR A 104 35.80 -3.20 -32.52
N GLY A 105 37.03 -2.68 -32.46
CA GLY A 105 37.52 -1.64 -33.37
C GLY A 105 37.10 -0.21 -32.97
N ARG A 106 36.55 -0.01 -31.78
CA ARG A 106 36.21 1.31 -31.20
C ARG A 106 37.37 1.82 -30.32
N SER A 107 37.59 3.13 -30.30
CA SER A 107 38.64 3.77 -29.50
C SER A 107 38.22 3.89 -28.04
N PHE A 108 39.16 3.61 -27.13
CA PHE A 108 39.00 3.86 -25.70
C PHE A 108 38.98 5.37 -25.41
N ASP A 109 37.90 5.91 -24.84
CA ASP A 109 37.78 7.32 -24.46
C ASP A 109 37.37 7.50 -22.99
N THR A 110 38.25 8.12 -22.21
CA THR A 110 37.98 8.45 -20.81
C THR A 110 36.83 9.44 -20.62
N HIS A 111 36.48 10.23 -21.65
CA HIS A 111 35.35 11.16 -21.57
C HIS A 111 34.01 10.43 -21.56
N ASP A 112 33.90 9.27 -22.20
CA ASP A 112 32.68 8.45 -22.16
C ASP A 112 32.48 7.88 -20.76
N MET A 113 33.56 7.49 -20.08
CA MET A 113 33.52 7.12 -18.66
C MET A 113 32.98 8.26 -17.77
N VAL A 114 33.41 9.50 -18.01
CA VAL A 114 32.93 10.68 -17.28
C VAL A 114 31.46 10.95 -17.60
N ALA A 115 31.06 10.88 -18.87
CA ALA A 115 29.67 11.06 -19.29
C ALA A 115 28.75 10.01 -18.64
N ASN A 116 29.16 8.74 -18.64
CA ASN A 116 28.46 7.64 -17.99
C ASN A 116 28.31 7.89 -16.48
N ALA A 117 29.41 8.26 -15.79
CA ALA A 117 29.39 8.53 -14.35
C ALA A 117 28.47 9.71 -13.99
N LEU A 118 28.52 10.81 -14.75
CA LEU A 118 27.62 11.95 -14.58
C LEU A 118 26.17 11.58 -14.85
N GLY A 119 25.92 10.75 -15.86
CA GLY A 119 24.60 10.19 -16.16
C GLY A 119 24.07 9.40 -14.97
N ILE A 120 24.86 8.46 -14.44
CA ILE A 120 24.50 7.65 -13.26
C ILE A 120 24.12 8.54 -12.06
N LEU A 121 24.92 9.58 -11.78
CA LEU A 121 24.65 10.52 -10.68
C LEU A 121 23.36 11.30 -10.90
N ALA A 122 23.16 11.86 -12.10
CA ALA A 122 21.98 12.64 -12.45
C ALA A 122 20.70 11.78 -12.37
N GLY A 123 20.70 10.62 -13.01
CA GLY A 123 19.55 9.70 -13.03
C GLY A 123 19.20 9.20 -11.63
N THR A 124 20.19 8.81 -10.84
CA THR A 124 19.98 8.40 -9.44
C THR A 124 19.36 9.52 -8.61
N SER A 125 19.87 10.75 -8.74
CA SER A 125 19.39 11.91 -7.98
C SER A 125 17.93 12.24 -8.30
N ILE A 126 17.58 12.21 -9.59
CA ILE A 126 16.19 12.43 -10.04
C ILE A 126 15.30 11.29 -9.55
N GLY A 127 15.74 10.03 -9.67
CA GLY A 127 14.95 8.87 -9.29
C GLY A 127 14.67 8.78 -7.79
N VAL A 128 15.68 9.07 -6.95
CA VAL A 128 15.51 9.14 -5.48
C VAL A 128 14.57 10.28 -5.09
N THR A 129 14.73 11.46 -5.69
CA THR A 129 13.82 12.60 -5.46
C THR A 129 12.38 12.26 -5.86
N GLY A 130 12.18 11.64 -7.02
CA GLY A 130 10.86 11.21 -7.48
C GLY A 130 10.21 10.19 -6.54
N ARG A 131 11.00 9.23 -6.04
CA ARG A 131 10.52 8.23 -5.07
C ARG A 131 10.20 8.86 -3.71
N TRP A 132 10.98 9.84 -3.27
CA TRP A 132 10.68 10.61 -2.06
C TRP A 132 9.37 11.39 -2.21
N PHE A 133 9.16 12.07 -3.34
CA PHE A 133 7.92 12.77 -3.62
C PHE A 133 6.71 11.83 -3.67
N TRP A 134 6.86 10.65 -4.28
CA TRP A 134 5.84 9.59 -4.24
C TRP A 134 5.52 9.14 -2.81
N SER A 135 6.52 9.05 -1.93
CA SER A 135 6.31 8.71 -0.53
C SER A 135 5.42 9.72 0.19
N ILE A 136 5.60 11.01 -0.10
CA ILE A 136 4.76 12.09 0.44
C ILE A 136 3.32 11.97 -0.07
N ILE A 137 3.13 11.80 -1.38
CA ILE A 137 1.80 11.68 -1.97
C ILE A 137 1.08 10.42 -1.47
N SER A 138 1.77 9.28 -1.48
CA SER A 138 1.18 8.01 -1.04
C SER A 138 0.76 8.05 0.43
N LYS A 139 1.49 8.77 1.27
CA LYS A 139 1.08 9.05 2.65
C LYS A 139 -0.24 9.81 2.72
N GLN A 140 -0.38 10.90 1.96
CA GLN A 140 -1.62 11.70 1.94
C GLN A 140 -2.82 10.89 1.41
N LEU A 141 -2.60 10.08 0.38
CA LEU A 141 -3.64 9.20 -0.16
C LEU A 141 -4.06 8.13 0.86
N ALA A 142 -3.09 7.53 1.56
CA ALA A 142 -3.35 6.54 2.61
C ALA A 142 -4.09 7.16 3.80
N GLU A 143 -3.72 8.37 4.23
CA GLU A 143 -4.47 9.12 5.25
C GLU A 143 -5.92 9.34 4.80
N GLY A 144 -6.13 9.80 3.57
CA GLY A 144 -7.47 10.00 3.02
C GLY A 144 -8.30 8.71 2.99
N GLN A 145 -7.69 7.58 2.65
CA GLN A 145 -8.35 6.27 2.69
C GLN A 145 -8.68 5.82 4.13
N ALA A 146 -7.75 6.01 5.07
CA ALA A 146 -7.99 5.68 6.48
C ALA A 146 -9.16 6.49 7.06
N TYR A 147 -9.29 7.77 6.72
CA TYR A 147 -10.41 8.59 7.14
C TYR A 147 -11.75 8.15 6.54
N LYS A 148 -11.78 7.58 5.33
CA LYS A 148 -13.03 7.08 4.73
C LYS A 148 -13.65 5.94 5.51
N ARG A 149 -12.82 5.12 6.19
CA ARG A 149 -13.24 4.03 7.06
C ARG A 149 -13.65 4.50 8.47
N LEU A 150 -13.47 5.78 8.79
CA LEU A 150 -13.89 6.34 10.08
C LEU A 150 -15.26 7.02 9.97
N ARG A 151 -16.11 6.78 10.96
CA ARG A 151 -17.36 7.53 11.18
C ARG A 151 -17.37 8.11 12.58
N VAL A 152 -17.79 9.36 12.68
CA VAL A 152 -17.89 10.09 13.95
C VAL A 152 -19.36 10.30 14.25
N TYR A 153 -19.78 9.89 15.44
CA TYR A 153 -21.13 10.03 15.94
C TYR A 153 -21.10 10.88 17.22
N GLY A 154 -21.98 11.87 17.29
CA GLY A 154 -22.16 12.66 18.51
C GLY A 154 -22.96 11.89 19.57
N LYS A 155 -22.83 12.31 20.83
CA LYS A 155 -23.62 11.76 21.94
C LYS A 155 -25.12 11.70 21.60
N GLY A 156 -25.72 10.52 21.77
CA GLY A 156 -27.13 10.24 21.51
C GLY A 156 -27.48 9.90 20.05
N ALA A 157 -26.52 9.96 19.12
CA ALA A 157 -26.78 9.64 17.72
C ALA A 157 -27.08 8.14 17.52
N LEU A 158 -28.08 7.83 16.70
CA LEU A 158 -28.41 6.47 16.29
C LEU A 158 -27.44 6.01 15.19
N ILE A 159 -26.66 4.97 15.47
CA ILE A 159 -25.63 4.40 14.60
C ILE A 159 -26.22 3.36 13.65
N ALA A 160 -27.16 2.57 14.12
CA ALA A 160 -27.91 1.59 13.32
C ALA A 160 -29.25 1.32 13.99
N ARG A 161 -30.27 1.03 13.18
CA ARG A 161 -31.60 0.65 13.67
C ARG A 161 -31.84 -0.84 13.47
N GLU A 162 -32.53 -1.48 14.42
CA GLU A 162 -33.05 -2.83 14.27
C GLU A 162 -33.89 -2.94 12.98
N GLY A 163 -33.61 -3.96 12.16
CA GLY A 163 -34.24 -4.19 10.86
C GLY A 163 -33.56 -3.50 9.66
N GLN A 164 -32.57 -2.64 9.87
CA GLN A 164 -31.81 -2.03 8.77
C GLN A 164 -30.83 -3.03 8.16
N ALA A 165 -30.76 -3.16 6.84
CA ALA A 165 -29.72 -3.97 6.19
C ALA A 165 -28.32 -3.40 6.50
N VAL A 166 -27.41 -4.23 7.02
CA VAL A 166 -26.05 -3.82 7.38
C VAL A 166 -25.05 -4.82 6.82
N HIS A 167 -24.20 -4.35 5.90
CA HIS A 167 -23.10 -5.14 5.32
C HIS A 167 -21.71 -4.75 5.86
N HIS A 168 -21.68 -3.88 6.87
CA HIS A 168 -20.44 -3.32 7.41
C HIS A 168 -20.18 -3.82 8.82
N LEU A 169 -18.98 -4.34 9.04
CA LEU A 169 -18.41 -4.56 10.35
C LEU A 169 -18.12 -3.20 11.00
N LYS A 170 -18.53 -3.03 12.26
CA LYS A 170 -18.29 -1.82 13.06
C LYS A 170 -17.40 -2.15 14.25
N ILE A 171 -16.31 -1.40 14.42
CA ILE A 171 -15.42 -1.53 15.59
C ILE A 171 -15.33 -0.17 16.30
N VAL A 172 -15.53 -0.15 17.61
CA VAL A 172 -15.41 1.08 18.40
C VAL A 172 -13.95 1.47 18.52
N LYS A 173 -13.56 2.58 17.89
CA LYS A 173 -12.22 3.15 18.04
C LYS A 173 -12.08 3.93 19.33
N SER A 174 -13.10 4.71 19.70
CA SER A 174 -13.09 5.54 20.90
C SER A 174 -14.52 5.89 21.29
N GLY A 175 -14.76 6.06 22.59
CA GLY A 175 -16.09 6.35 23.14
C GLY A 175 -16.84 5.08 23.52
N LYS A 176 -18.15 5.23 23.73
CA LYS A 176 -19.05 4.17 24.17
C LYS A 176 -20.33 4.14 23.36
N VAL A 177 -20.79 2.93 23.07
CA VAL A 177 -22.11 2.71 22.48
C VAL A 177 -22.99 1.91 23.43
N GLU A 178 -24.28 2.12 23.27
CA GLU A 178 -25.35 1.32 23.86
C GLU A 178 -25.99 0.49 22.76
N VAL A 179 -26.18 -0.80 23.03
CA VAL A 179 -26.87 -1.73 22.15
C VAL A 179 -28.13 -2.21 22.86
N THR A 180 -29.27 -1.94 22.24
CA THR A 180 -30.59 -2.25 22.78
C THR A 180 -31.33 -3.16 21.83
N ARG A 181 -31.88 -4.25 22.34
CA ARG A 181 -32.73 -5.17 21.58
C ARG A 181 -34.04 -5.34 22.33
N LYS A 182 -35.17 -5.37 21.61
CA LYS A 182 -36.49 -5.50 22.23
C LYS A 182 -36.65 -6.76 23.09
N SER A 183 -35.91 -7.81 22.77
CA SER A 183 -35.90 -9.07 23.52
C SER A 183 -35.01 -9.06 24.77
N TRP A 184 -34.25 -7.99 25.03
CA TRP A 184 -33.35 -7.87 26.17
C TRP A 184 -33.98 -7.00 27.25
N ASN A 185 -33.88 -7.43 28.52
CA ASN A 185 -34.38 -6.66 29.65
C ASN A 185 -33.53 -5.43 29.99
N GLN A 186 -32.25 -5.43 29.60
CA GLN A 186 -31.33 -4.32 29.85
C GLN A 186 -30.48 -4.03 28.62
N PRO A 187 -30.20 -2.75 28.33
CA PRO A 187 -29.25 -2.37 27.30
C PRO A 187 -27.83 -2.81 27.69
N MET A 188 -27.02 -3.14 26.68
CA MET A 188 -25.62 -3.48 26.87
C MET A 188 -24.72 -2.33 26.42
N GLU A 189 -23.69 -2.01 27.21
CA GLU A 189 -22.69 -1.00 26.86
C GLU A 189 -21.43 -1.64 26.29
N PHE A 190 -20.90 -1.05 25.24
CA PHE A 190 -19.65 -1.48 24.60
C PHE A 190 -18.71 -0.28 24.45
N GLY A 191 -17.45 -0.47 24.85
CA GLY A 191 -16.39 0.54 24.77
C GLY A 191 -15.41 0.28 23.63
N GLU A 192 -14.28 0.98 23.66
CA GLU A 192 -13.16 0.84 22.72
C GLU A 192 -12.72 -0.62 22.52
N GLY A 193 -12.42 -0.97 21.26
CA GLY A 193 -12.04 -2.32 20.83
C GLY A 193 -13.22 -3.28 20.60
N SER A 194 -14.42 -2.91 21.03
CA SER A 194 -15.60 -3.77 20.87
C SER A 194 -16.09 -3.81 19.42
N ILE A 195 -16.53 -4.99 18.98
CA ILE A 195 -17.14 -5.19 17.66
C ILE A 195 -18.65 -5.18 17.82
N ILE A 196 -19.34 -4.43 16.95
CA ILE A 196 -20.80 -4.28 17.00
C ILE A 196 -21.38 -4.63 15.63
N GLY A 197 -22.55 -5.26 15.62
CA GLY A 197 -23.23 -5.64 14.38
C GLY A 197 -22.53 -6.78 13.61
N LEU A 198 -21.64 -7.53 14.28
CA LEU A 198 -20.89 -8.64 13.67
C LEU A 198 -21.83 -9.65 12.98
N MET A 199 -22.90 -10.05 13.64
CA MET A 199 -23.83 -11.07 13.11
C MET A 199 -24.56 -10.60 11.86
N ALA A 200 -24.97 -9.32 11.82
CA ALA A 200 -25.58 -8.74 10.63
C ALA A 200 -24.58 -8.69 9.47
N ALA A 201 -23.33 -8.29 9.75
CA ALA A 201 -22.27 -8.23 8.75
C ALA A 201 -21.87 -9.62 8.21
N ILE A 202 -21.79 -10.66 9.05
CA ILE A 202 -21.43 -12.02 8.62
C ILE A 202 -22.58 -12.70 7.88
N LYS A 203 -23.79 -12.71 8.46
CA LYS A 203 -24.94 -13.39 7.85
C LYS A 203 -25.53 -12.62 6.66
N GLY A 204 -25.10 -11.37 6.44
CA GLY A 204 -25.69 -10.47 5.44
C GLY A 204 -27.14 -10.09 5.78
N GLU A 205 -27.52 -10.19 7.05
CA GLU A 205 -28.87 -10.02 7.55
C GLU A 205 -29.14 -8.57 8.00
N ALA A 206 -30.40 -8.29 8.29
CA ALA A 206 -30.79 -7.05 8.94
C ALA A 206 -30.19 -6.96 10.36
N GLN A 207 -29.85 -5.74 10.75
CA GLN A 207 -29.37 -5.42 12.07
C GLN A 207 -30.36 -5.90 13.15
N MET A 208 -29.86 -6.65 14.13
CA MET A 208 -30.72 -7.29 15.15
C MET A 208 -30.98 -6.41 16.37
N SER A 209 -30.39 -5.23 16.46
CA SER A 209 -30.46 -4.34 17.62
C SER A 209 -30.27 -2.88 17.25
N ASP A 210 -30.89 -1.98 18.01
CA ASP A 210 -30.61 -0.55 17.93
C ASP A 210 -29.24 -0.26 18.56
N ILE A 211 -28.40 0.50 17.86
CA ILE A 211 -27.09 0.92 18.35
C ILE A 211 -27.09 2.45 18.48
N ARG A 212 -26.77 2.97 19.67
CA ARG A 212 -26.71 4.41 19.94
C ARG A 212 -25.38 4.81 20.58
N ALA A 213 -24.86 5.98 20.22
CA ALA A 213 -23.66 6.53 20.86
C ALA A 213 -24.01 7.12 22.24
N LEU A 214 -23.28 6.74 23.29
CA LEU A 214 -23.46 7.29 24.65
C LEU A 214 -22.63 8.57 24.87
N ASP A 215 -21.55 8.73 24.12
CA ASP A 215 -20.66 9.89 24.10
C ASP A 215 -20.26 10.23 22.65
N ASN A 216 -19.22 11.06 22.46
CA ASN A 216 -18.66 11.27 21.13
C ASN A 216 -17.88 10.03 20.71
N THR A 217 -18.48 9.23 19.83
CA THR A 217 -17.97 7.91 19.46
C THR A 217 -17.39 7.93 18.05
N VAL A 218 -16.25 7.26 17.88
CA VAL A 218 -15.62 7.05 16.58
C VAL A 218 -15.64 5.56 16.28
N LEU A 219 -16.14 5.19 15.10
CA LEU A 219 -16.23 3.81 14.64
C LEU A 219 -15.35 3.60 13.40
N TYR A 220 -14.69 2.45 13.35
CA TYR A 220 -14.23 1.86 12.10
C TYR A 220 -15.39 1.16 11.41
N GLU A 221 -15.68 1.52 10.17
CA GLU A 221 -16.63 0.84 9.29
C GLU A 221 -15.88 0.21 8.13
N MET A 222 -16.08 -1.09 7.93
CA MET A 222 -15.51 -1.83 6.79
C MET A 222 -16.43 -2.94 6.34
N GLU A 223 -16.46 -3.24 5.04
CA GLU A 223 -17.17 -4.41 4.52
C GLU A 223 -16.37 -5.68 4.81
N LEU A 224 -17.07 -6.77 5.10
CA LEU A 224 -16.42 -8.05 5.40
C LEU A 224 -15.61 -8.56 4.18
N ASP A 225 -16.11 -8.33 2.97
CA ASP A 225 -15.39 -8.64 1.73
C ASP A 225 -14.10 -7.83 1.58
N GLU A 226 -14.09 -6.58 2.03
CA GLU A 226 -12.88 -5.75 2.03
C GLU A 226 -11.86 -6.29 3.03
N LEU A 227 -12.32 -6.76 4.20
CA LEU A 227 -11.47 -7.43 5.18
C LEU A 227 -10.84 -8.70 4.61
N TYR A 228 -11.61 -9.56 3.93
CA TYR A 228 -11.08 -10.74 3.25
C TYR A 228 -10.04 -10.39 2.19
N LYS A 229 -10.33 -9.38 1.36
CA LYS A 229 -9.38 -8.91 0.33
C LYS A 229 -8.07 -8.42 0.96
N ASP A 230 -8.14 -7.69 2.07
CA ASP A 230 -6.96 -7.16 2.75
C ASP A 230 -6.10 -8.27 3.39
N VAL A 231 -6.68 -9.42 3.75
CA VAL A 231 -5.94 -10.60 4.29
C VAL A 231 -5.52 -11.64 3.23
N GLY A 232 -5.72 -11.34 1.94
CA GLY A 232 -5.30 -12.21 0.83
C GLY A 232 -6.37 -13.16 0.30
N GLY A 233 -7.64 -12.92 0.64
CA GLY A 233 -8.80 -13.72 0.23
C GLY A 233 -9.29 -14.66 1.33
N GLN A 234 -10.45 -15.28 1.08
CA GLN A 234 -11.07 -16.24 2.01
C GLN A 234 -10.24 -17.52 2.17
N ASP A 235 -9.55 -17.95 1.12
CA ASP A 235 -8.74 -19.18 1.12
C ASP A 235 -7.33 -18.98 1.69
N ALA A 236 -6.93 -17.74 1.99
CA ALA A 236 -5.66 -17.48 2.66
C ALA A 236 -5.71 -17.94 4.13
N PRO A 237 -4.58 -18.30 4.77
CA PRO A 237 -4.58 -18.82 6.14
C PRO A 237 -5.34 -17.96 7.15
N VAL A 238 -5.21 -16.63 7.05
CA VAL A 238 -5.94 -15.69 7.92
C VAL A 238 -7.42 -15.61 7.56
N GLY A 239 -7.77 -15.65 6.26
CA GLY A 239 -9.15 -15.72 5.79
C GLY A 239 -9.88 -16.97 6.28
N LEU A 240 -9.21 -18.13 6.24
CA LEU A 240 -9.73 -19.39 6.77
C LEU A 240 -9.99 -19.32 8.28
N VAL A 241 -9.09 -18.68 9.04
CA VAL A 241 -9.31 -18.46 10.48
C VAL A 241 -10.54 -17.57 10.71
N ILE A 242 -10.68 -16.47 9.97
CA ILE A 242 -11.83 -15.58 10.09
C ILE A 242 -13.13 -16.34 9.75
N ASN A 243 -13.14 -17.12 8.66
CA ASN A 243 -14.29 -17.94 8.26
C ASN A 243 -14.67 -18.95 9.34
N ASN A 244 -13.70 -19.75 9.82
CA ASN A 244 -13.97 -20.75 10.84
C ASN A 244 -14.45 -20.11 12.15
N MET A 245 -13.89 -18.97 12.54
CA MET A 245 -14.36 -18.23 13.72
C MET A 245 -15.78 -17.69 13.52
N ALA A 246 -16.11 -17.19 12.34
CA ALA A 246 -17.46 -16.74 12.00
C ALA A 246 -18.47 -17.90 12.12
N ASP A 247 -18.14 -19.07 11.57
CA ASP A 247 -18.99 -20.27 11.65
C ASP A 247 -19.22 -20.72 13.10
N VAL A 248 -18.16 -20.74 13.92
CA VAL A 248 -18.26 -21.08 15.35
C VAL A 248 -19.15 -20.09 16.09
N ILE A 249 -19.02 -18.79 15.83
CA ILE A 249 -19.86 -17.76 16.45
C ILE A 249 -21.32 -17.91 16.02
N ILE A 250 -21.58 -18.24 14.75
CA ILE A 250 -22.93 -18.51 14.23
C ILE A 250 -23.54 -19.72 14.93
N ASP A 251 -22.84 -20.85 14.98
CA ASP A 251 -23.33 -22.09 15.60
C ASP A 251 -23.63 -21.90 17.09
N LEU A 252 -22.73 -21.22 17.82
CA LEU A 252 -22.94 -20.90 19.24
C LEU A 252 -24.17 -20.00 19.43
N SER A 253 -24.33 -18.96 18.59
CA SER A 253 -25.49 -18.09 18.65
C SER A 253 -26.79 -18.83 18.37
N ASP A 254 -26.82 -19.70 17.37
CA ASP A 254 -28.02 -20.44 16.98
C ASP A 254 -28.40 -21.48 18.07
N LYS A 255 -27.42 -22.09 18.73
CA LYS A 255 -27.64 -22.96 19.91
C LYS A 255 -28.22 -22.20 21.09
N LEU A 256 -27.63 -21.05 21.44
CA LEU A 256 -28.12 -20.21 22.55
C LEU A 256 -29.54 -19.70 22.28
N GLN A 257 -29.87 -19.34 21.04
CA GLN A 257 -31.24 -18.94 20.69
C GLN A 257 -32.25 -20.09 20.87
N LYS A 258 -31.88 -21.31 20.49
CA LYS A 258 -32.75 -22.48 20.69
C LYS A 258 -33.01 -22.73 22.17
N GLU A 259 -31.98 -22.74 23.00
CA GLU A 259 -32.10 -22.94 24.46
C GLU A 259 -32.95 -21.85 25.14
N MET A 260 -32.85 -20.59 24.69
CA MET A 260 -33.66 -19.48 25.20
C MET A 260 -35.12 -19.48 24.72
N SER A 261 -35.44 -20.28 23.69
CA SER A 261 -36.79 -20.38 23.11
C SER A 261 -37.60 -21.59 23.60
N THR A 262 -36.97 -22.46 24.39
CA THR A 262 -37.57 -23.57 25.15
C THR A 262 -37.83 -23.19 26.59
#